data_AF-A0A1I7Y2Y8-F1
#
_entry.id   AF-A0A1I7Y2Y8-F1
#
_cell.length_a   1.000
_cell.length_b   1.000
_cell.length_c   1.000
_cell.angle_alpha   90.00
_cell.angle_beta   90.00
_cell.angle_gamma   90.00
#
_symmetry.space_group_name_H-M   'P 1'
#
loop_
_entity.id
_entity.type
_entity.pdbx_description
1 polymer ?
#
loop_
_entity_poly.entity_id
_entity_poly.type
_entity_poly.pdbx_seq_one_letter_code
_entity_poly.pdbx_strand_id
1 'polypeptide(L)'
;MVIAAREFPQINATYDDEAQLITRHGAVHVGIATQGDNGLMVPVLRHAEAGSLWSNASEIARVANAARNNKASREELSGSTITLTSLGALGGIVSTPVFVRPSCGRRHGRRALHPGHPRPARTTCQPVCGVTMQTLNTTLLIIGGGPGGYVAAIRAGQLGIPTVLVEGQALGGTCLNIGCIPSKALIHVAEQFHQTCQHSQHSSLGIKVQAPSLDITQSVAWKDGIVDRLTSGVAALLKKHGVTVI
;
A
#
# COMPACT_ATOMS: atom_id res chain seq x y z
N MET A 1 10.13 -0.52 10.46
CA MET A 1 10.26 0.39 9.29
C MET A 1 11.47 1.30 9.40
N VAL A 2 11.67 2.01 10.53
CA VAL A 2 12.90 2.78 10.79
C VAL A 2 14.17 1.94 10.61
N ILE A 3 14.22 0.72 11.17
CA ILE A 3 15.36 -0.19 11.00
C ILE A 3 15.56 -0.55 9.51
N ALA A 4 14.48 -0.96 8.84
CA ALA A 4 14.51 -1.29 7.41
C ALA A 4 14.98 -0.10 6.54
N ALA A 5 14.64 1.14 6.90
CA ALA A 5 15.11 2.32 6.17
C ALA A 5 16.62 2.58 6.32
N ARG A 6 17.26 2.04 7.37
CA ARG A 6 18.72 2.08 7.52
C ARG A 6 19.42 1.10 6.57
N GLU A 7 18.86 -0.09 6.44
CA GLU A 7 19.40 -1.15 5.56
C GLU A 7 19.04 -0.89 4.08
N PHE A 8 17.86 -0.33 3.82
CA PHE A 8 17.32 -0.09 2.49
C PHE A 8 16.91 1.38 2.32
N PRO A 9 17.87 2.33 2.28
CA PRO A 9 17.59 3.78 2.27
C PRO A 9 16.75 4.24 1.07
N GLN A 10 16.69 3.46 -0.01
CA GLN A 10 15.83 3.71 -1.17
C GLN A 10 14.33 3.71 -0.84
N ILE A 11 13.89 3.07 0.25
CA ILE A 11 12.47 3.06 0.64
C ILE A 11 12.00 4.40 1.22
N ASN A 12 12.94 5.26 1.65
CA ASN A 12 12.67 6.58 2.23
C ASN A 12 13.04 7.68 1.22
N ALA A 13 12.48 7.60 0.02
CA ALA A 13 12.79 8.49 -1.09
C ALA A 13 11.53 9.03 -1.76
N THR A 14 11.63 10.24 -2.30
CA THR A 14 10.58 10.87 -3.10
C THR A 14 11.06 11.01 -4.54
N TYR A 15 10.19 10.69 -5.49
CA TYR A 15 10.44 10.92 -6.91
C TYR A 15 9.68 12.17 -7.36
N ASP A 16 10.41 13.11 -7.95
CA ASP A 16 9.88 14.29 -8.63
C ASP A 16 9.86 14.00 -10.13
N ASP A 17 8.66 13.91 -10.71
CA ASP A 17 8.45 13.59 -12.11
C ASP A 17 8.74 14.76 -13.06
N GLU A 18 8.62 16.00 -12.60
CA GLU A 18 8.98 17.17 -13.40
C GLU A 18 10.50 17.35 -13.47
N ALA A 19 11.17 17.16 -12.33
CA ALA A 19 12.61 17.27 -12.24
C ALA A 19 13.35 16.00 -12.68
N GLN A 20 12.66 14.86 -12.78
CA GLN A 20 13.24 13.52 -12.98
C GLN A 20 14.30 13.20 -11.92
N LEU A 21 14.07 13.61 -10.67
CA LEU A 21 15.00 13.46 -9.55
C LEU A 21 14.43 12.54 -8.47
N ILE A 22 15.30 11.68 -7.93
CA ILE A 22 15.03 10.92 -6.71
C ILE A 22 15.75 11.61 -5.55
N THR A 23 14.98 12.09 -4.58
CA THR A 23 15.52 12.64 -3.33
C THR A 23 15.39 11.61 -2.22
N ARG A 24 16.53 11.15 -1.70
CA ARG A 24 16.57 10.27 -0.51
C ARG A 24 16.59 11.11 0.75
N HIS A 25 15.78 10.74 1.73
CA HIS A 25 15.66 11.44 3.00
C HIS A 25 16.45 10.71 4.09
N GLY A 26 17.30 11.44 4.81
CA GLY A 26 18.00 10.90 5.98
C GLY A 26 17.08 10.78 7.20
N ALA A 27 16.21 11.78 7.40
CA ALA A 27 15.18 11.74 8.43
C ALA A 27 14.03 10.80 8.02
N VAL A 28 13.50 10.04 8.98
CA VAL A 28 12.38 9.12 8.77
C VAL A 28 11.14 9.75 9.41
N HIS A 29 10.38 10.48 8.60
CA HIS A 29 9.09 11.06 8.99
C HIS A 29 7.98 10.10 8.59
N VAL A 30 7.38 9.46 9.59
CA VAL A 30 6.38 8.41 9.35
C VAL A 30 4.99 9.01 9.38
N GLY A 31 4.35 9.09 8.22
CA GLY A 31 2.92 9.35 8.12
C GLY A 31 2.13 8.19 8.72
N ILE A 32 1.16 8.47 9.58
CA ILE A 32 0.32 7.48 10.26
C ILE A 32 -1.09 7.65 9.72
N ALA A 33 -1.53 6.78 8.83
CA ALA A 33 -2.89 6.84 8.30
C ALA A 33 -3.89 6.66 9.46
N THR A 34 -4.70 7.69 9.68
CA THR A 34 -5.61 7.81 10.82
C THR A 34 -6.99 8.19 10.32
N GLN A 35 -7.95 7.29 10.46
CA GLN A 35 -9.34 7.62 10.17
C GLN A 35 -9.94 8.44 11.31
N GLY A 36 -10.54 9.59 10.97
CA GLY A 36 -11.49 10.31 11.81
C GLY A 36 -12.87 10.39 11.15
N ASP A 37 -13.80 11.06 11.82
CA ASP A 37 -15.18 11.22 11.36
C ASP A 37 -15.27 12.03 10.05
N ASN A 38 -14.33 12.95 9.84
CA ASN A 38 -14.24 13.80 8.64
C ASN A 38 -13.42 13.18 7.49
N GLY A 39 -13.05 11.90 7.62
CA GLY A 39 -12.28 11.18 6.62
C GLY A 39 -10.88 10.78 7.09
N LEU A 40 -10.07 10.31 6.13
CA LEU A 40 -8.72 9.84 6.38
C LEU A 40 -7.74 11.02 6.44
N MET A 41 -7.01 11.12 7.55
CA MET A 41 -5.90 12.05 7.72
C MET A 41 -4.60 11.28 7.92
N VAL A 42 -3.46 11.90 7.61
CA VAL A 42 -2.14 11.28 7.75
C VAL A 42 -1.24 12.17 8.62
N PRO A 43 -1.44 12.20 9.95
CA PRO A 43 -0.51 12.83 10.87
C PRO A 43 0.90 12.24 10.76
N VAL A 44 1.92 13.05 11.03
CA VAL A 44 3.32 12.71 10.82
C VAL A 44 4.05 12.57 12.15
N LEU A 45 4.55 11.36 12.43
CA LEU A 45 5.58 11.14 13.44
C LEU A 45 6.92 11.66 12.89
N ARG A 46 7.43 12.76 13.46
CA ARG A 46 8.72 13.33 13.05
C ARG A 46 9.89 12.59 13.71
N HIS A 47 11.01 12.56 12.99
CA HIS A 47 12.28 11.96 13.43
C HIS A 47 12.12 10.60 14.14
N ALA A 48 11.37 9.67 13.55
CA ALA A 48 11.12 8.37 14.15
C ALA A 48 12.41 7.57 14.39
N GLU A 49 13.48 7.89 13.64
CA GLU A 49 14.82 7.35 13.79
C GLU A 49 15.56 7.75 15.07
N ALA A 50 15.18 8.87 15.68
CA ALA A 50 15.78 9.41 16.90
C ALA A 50 15.01 9.01 18.16
N GLY A 51 13.73 8.60 18.01
CA GLY A 51 12.88 8.18 19.11
C GLY A 51 13.08 6.73 19.55
N SER A 52 12.89 6.48 20.85
CA SER A 52 12.73 5.11 21.38
C SER A 52 11.39 4.50 20.93
N LEU A 53 11.24 3.17 21.07
CA LEU A 53 9.97 2.50 20.80
C LEU A 53 8.80 3.12 21.57
N TRP A 54 9.00 3.40 22.86
CA TRP A 54 7.96 3.93 23.75
C TRP A 54 7.62 5.38 23.45
N SER A 55 8.62 6.24 23.24
CA SER A 55 8.40 7.64 22.86
C SER A 55 7.68 7.75 21.51
N ASN A 56 8.07 6.91 20.53
CA ASN A 56 7.39 6.85 19.25
C ASN A 56 5.94 6.37 19.41
N ALA A 57 5.68 5.36 20.24
CA ALA A 57 4.33 4.87 20.50
C ALA A 57 3.43 5.95 21.14
N SER A 58 3.93 6.65 22.16
CA SER A 58 3.22 7.76 22.80
C SER A 58 2.93 8.89 21.81
N GLU A 59 3.90 9.22 20.96
CA GLU A 59 3.75 10.30 19.98
C GLU A 59 2.77 9.92 18.86
N ILE A 60 2.82 8.67 18.38
CA ILE A 60 1.83 8.13 17.43
C ILE A 60 0.41 8.26 18.02
N ALA A 61 0.21 7.88 19.28
CA ALA A 61 -1.08 7.99 19.94
C ALA A 61 -1.54 9.46 20.02
N ARG A 62 -0.62 10.38 20.36
CA ARG A 62 -0.89 11.82 20.43
C ARG A 62 -1.33 12.38 19.08
N VAL A 63 -0.55 12.17 18.02
CA VAL A 63 -0.85 12.73 16.70
C VAL A 63 -2.07 12.08 16.05
N ALA A 64 -2.30 10.79 16.28
CA ALA A 64 -3.51 10.10 15.82
C ALA A 64 -4.77 10.61 16.55
N ASN A 65 -4.69 10.89 17.86
CA ASN A 65 -5.79 11.50 18.60
C ASN A 65 -6.06 12.94 18.15
N ALA A 66 -5.00 13.72 17.90
CA ALA A 66 -5.14 15.07 17.34
C ALA A 66 -5.85 15.03 15.98
N ALA A 67 -5.47 14.10 15.09
CA ALA A 67 -6.12 13.91 13.80
C ALA A 67 -7.59 13.48 13.94
N ARG A 68 -7.91 12.46 14.77
CA ARG A 68 -9.29 12.03 15.02
C ARG A 68 -10.19 13.16 15.51
N ASN A 69 -9.66 14.00 16.39
CA ASN A 69 -10.41 15.11 16.99
C ASN A 69 -10.38 16.39 16.16
N ASN A 70 -9.86 16.36 14.93
CA ASN A 70 -9.68 17.54 14.06
C ASN A 70 -8.87 18.69 14.70
N LYS A 71 -7.93 18.34 15.59
CA LYS A 71 -7.02 19.28 16.28
C LYS A 71 -5.59 19.22 15.77
N ALA A 72 -5.30 18.34 14.80
CA ALA A 72 -3.98 18.24 14.21
C ALA A 72 -3.63 19.52 13.45
N SER A 73 -2.43 20.05 13.67
CA SER A 73 -1.96 21.23 12.95
C SER A 73 -1.60 20.91 11.50
N ARG A 74 -1.47 21.94 10.66
CA ARG A 74 -1.01 21.76 9.27
C ARG A 74 0.40 21.17 9.21
N GLU A 75 1.26 21.56 10.14
CA GLU A 75 2.60 21.01 10.28
C GLU A 75 2.54 19.53 10.67
N GLU A 76 1.60 19.12 11.52
CA GLU A 76 1.45 17.71 11.89
C GLU A 76 0.90 16.85 10.75
N LEU A 77 0.25 17.43 9.75
CA LEU A 77 -0.33 16.72 8.60
C LEU A 77 0.56 16.76 7.34
N SER A 78 1.80 17.26 7.43
CA SER A 78 2.67 17.47 6.27
C SER A 78 4.12 17.04 6.47
N GLY A 79 4.77 16.65 5.37
CA GLY A 79 6.19 16.32 5.34
C GLY A 79 6.55 14.90 5.80
N SER A 80 5.64 13.93 5.67
CA SER A 80 6.03 12.52 5.77
C SER A 80 6.94 12.13 4.61
N THR A 81 7.93 11.30 4.90
CA THR A 81 8.85 10.72 3.90
C THR A 81 8.47 9.28 3.57
N ILE A 82 7.73 8.64 4.47
CA ILE A 82 7.20 7.28 4.32
C ILE A 82 5.87 7.21 5.08
N THR A 83 4.90 6.43 4.60
CA THR A 83 3.57 6.33 5.23
C THR A 83 3.29 4.90 5.66
N LEU A 84 2.91 4.74 6.92
CA LEU A 84 2.32 3.53 7.48
C LEU A 84 0.81 3.67 7.49
N THR A 85 0.14 2.70 6.88
CA THR A 85 -1.31 2.54 7.00
C THR A 85 -1.60 1.26 7.80
N SER A 86 -2.33 1.43 8.90
CA SER A 86 -2.87 0.31 9.68
C SER A 86 -4.39 0.39 9.58
N LEU A 87 -5.01 -0.65 9.03
CA LEU A 87 -6.45 -0.67 8.75
C LEU A 87 -7.34 -0.83 9.99
N GLY A 88 -6.76 -1.04 11.18
CA GLY A 88 -7.41 -0.88 12.49
C GLY A 88 -8.90 -1.27 12.61
N ALA A 89 -9.62 -0.52 13.45
CA ALA A 89 -11.00 -0.78 13.90
C ALA A 89 -12.11 -0.63 12.83
N LEU A 90 -11.78 -0.28 11.59
CA LEU A 90 -12.77 -0.07 10.52
C LEU A 90 -13.16 -1.35 9.78
N GLY A 91 -12.61 -2.50 10.15
CA GLY A 91 -12.84 -3.74 9.40
C GLY A 91 -12.57 -3.54 7.91
N GLY A 92 -11.62 -2.66 7.56
CA GLY A 92 -11.36 -2.27 6.19
C GLY A 92 -10.68 -3.43 5.48
N ILE A 93 -11.46 -4.23 4.75
CA ILE A 93 -10.97 -5.42 4.07
C ILE A 93 -10.02 -5.05 2.92
N VAL A 94 -9.87 -3.77 2.53
CA VAL A 94 -8.77 -3.24 1.68
C VAL A 94 -8.54 -1.76 1.93
N SER A 95 -7.27 -1.36 2.01
CA SER A 95 -6.84 -0.13 1.36
C SER A 95 -5.58 -0.43 0.54
N THR A 96 -5.60 -0.07 -0.74
CA THR A 96 -4.37 0.14 -1.49
C THR A 96 -3.74 1.40 -0.90
N PRO A 97 -2.55 1.36 -0.28
CA PRO A 97 -1.92 2.58 0.22
C PRO A 97 -1.71 3.53 -0.96
N VAL A 98 -2.37 4.69 -0.90
CA VAL A 98 -2.16 5.77 -1.87
C VAL A 98 -0.86 6.47 -1.48
N PHE A 99 0.07 6.58 -2.43
CA PHE A 99 1.27 7.42 -2.25
C PHE A 99 0.85 8.89 -2.15
N VAL A 100 1.00 9.47 -0.97
CA VAL A 100 0.75 10.90 -0.73
C VAL A 100 1.95 11.69 -1.27
N ARG A 101 1.74 12.57 -2.27
CA ARG A 101 2.78 13.45 -2.79
C ARG A 101 3.15 14.51 -1.74
N PRO A 102 4.45 14.81 -1.51
CA PRO A 102 4.83 15.98 -0.73
C PRO A 102 4.45 17.27 -1.48
N SER A 103 3.83 18.24 -0.80
CA SER A 103 3.58 19.57 -1.36
C SER A 103 4.91 20.31 -1.54
N CYS A 104 5.35 20.50 -2.78
CA CYS A 104 6.65 21.08 -3.11
C CYS A 104 6.63 22.62 -3.11
N GLY A 105 7.52 23.21 -2.30
CA GLY A 105 7.95 24.60 -2.40
C GLY A 105 9.24 24.70 -3.22
N ARG A 106 9.22 25.57 -4.24
CA ARG A 106 10.31 25.80 -5.22
C ARG A 106 11.63 26.25 -4.57
N ARG A 107 12.75 25.84 -5.18
CA ARG A 107 13.92 26.72 -5.46
C ARG A 107 14.73 26.17 -6.64
N HIS A 108 15.02 27.05 -7.59
CA HIS A 108 15.73 26.83 -8.85
C HIS A 108 17.23 26.57 -8.63
N GLY A 109 17.82 25.71 -9.47
CA GLY A 109 19.27 25.62 -9.67
C GLY A 109 19.60 24.68 -10.83
N ARG A 110 19.88 25.24 -12.01
CA ARG A 110 20.36 24.48 -13.19
C ARG A 110 21.81 24.02 -12.97
N ARG A 111 22.13 22.76 -13.28
CA ARG A 111 23.50 22.36 -13.61
C ARG A 111 23.52 21.18 -14.60
N ALA A 112 24.43 21.26 -15.55
CA ALA A 112 24.55 20.41 -16.74
C ALA A 112 25.13 19.01 -16.43
N LEU A 113 24.70 18.01 -17.20
CA LEU A 113 25.19 16.63 -17.22
C LEU A 113 26.34 16.47 -18.22
N HIS A 114 27.39 15.72 -17.85
CA HIS A 114 28.42 15.19 -18.75
C HIS A 114 28.12 13.72 -19.12
N PRO A 115 28.54 13.23 -20.30
CA PRO A 115 28.24 11.87 -20.76
C PRO A 115 29.39 10.87 -20.57
N GLY A 116 29.05 9.59 -20.39
CA GLY A 116 29.79 8.47 -20.99
C GLY A 116 30.28 7.36 -20.06
N HIS A 117 29.70 6.15 -20.20
CA HIS A 117 30.44 4.89 -20.02
C HIS A 117 29.91 3.81 -20.99
N PRO A 118 30.78 3.02 -21.65
CA PRO A 118 30.38 2.02 -22.64
C PRO A 118 29.95 0.70 -22.00
N ARG A 119 28.98 0.00 -22.64
CA ARG A 119 28.46 -1.31 -22.23
C ARG A 119 29.24 -2.46 -22.90
N PRO A 120 29.49 -3.59 -22.21
CA PRO A 120 30.12 -4.76 -22.82
C PRO A 120 29.13 -5.60 -23.66
N ALA A 121 29.69 -6.34 -24.61
CA ALA A 121 29.01 -7.05 -25.71
C ALA A 121 28.14 -8.25 -25.26
N ARG A 122 27.09 -8.51 -26.05
CA ARG A 122 26.07 -9.56 -25.87
C ARG A 122 26.61 -10.96 -26.18
N THR A 123 26.41 -11.90 -25.26
CA THR A 123 26.47 -13.35 -25.52
C THR A 123 25.13 -13.81 -26.10
N THR A 124 25.14 -14.47 -27.26
CA THR A 124 23.94 -14.98 -27.93
C THR A 124 23.54 -16.36 -27.40
N CYS A 125 22.43 -16.45 -26.67
CA CYS A 125 21.74 -17.73 -26.41
C CYS A 125 20.96 -18.16 -27.66
N GLN A 126 21.12 -19.42 -28.06
CA GLN A 126 20.37 -20.03 -29.18
C GLN A 126 18.92 -20.37 -28.78
N PRO A 127 17.96 -20.41 -29.72
CA PRO A 127 16.54 -20.57 -29.43
C PRO A 127 16.12 -22.02 -29.24
N VAL A 128 15.30 -22.27 -28.22
CA VAL A 128 14.61 -23.54 -27.96
C VAL A 128 13.43 -23.65 -28.93
N CYS A 129 13.35 -24.75 -29.68
CA CYS A 129 12.36 -24.98 -30.73
C CYS A 129 10.96 -25.21 -30.13
N GLY A 130 9.97 -24.39 -30.50
CA GLY A 130 8.54 -24.68 -30.25
C GLY A 130 7.71 -23.60 -29.54
N VAL A 131 8.33 -22.52 -29.04
CA VAL A 131 7.59 -21.37 -28.48
C VAL A 131 7.57 -20.26 -29.52
N THR A 132 6.39 -19.86 -29.98
CA THR A 132 6.23 -18.64 -30.79
C THR A 132 6.70 -17.45 -29.95
N MET A 133 7.91 -16.95 -30.25
CA MET A 133 8.42 -15.73 -29.61
C MET A 133 7.50 -14.55 -29.97
N GLN A 134 6.78 -14.03 -28.97
CA GLN A 134 6.11 -12.74 -29.07
C GLN A 134 7.05 -11.67 -28.53
N THR A 135 7.45 -10.75 -29.39
CA THR A 135 8.25 -9.57 -29.00
C THR A 135 7.29 -8.41 -28.73
N LEU A 136 7.30 -7.91 -27.49
CA LEU A 136 6.54 -6.74 -27.09
C LEU A 136 7.49 -5.59 -26.77
N ASN A 137 7.19 -4.40 -27.30
CA ASN A 137 7.93 -3.17 -26.98
C ASN A 137 7.20 -2.42 -25.87
N THR A 138 7.93 -2.10 -24.79
CA THR A 138 7.42 -1.32 -23.66
C THR A 138 8.53 -0.43 -23.11
N THR A 139 8.16 0.67 -22.45
CA THR A 139 9.10 1.54 -21.75
C THR A 139 9.35 1.04 -20.34
N LEU A 140 8.32 0.48 -19.70
CA LEU A 140 8.37 -0.08 -18.36
C LEU A 140 7.84 -1.52 -18.38
N LEU A 141 8.64 -2.44 -17.85
CA LEU A 141 8.24 -3.82 -17.57
C LEU A 141 8.19 -4.03 -16.06
N ILE A 142 7.07 -4.53 -15.56
CA ILE A 142 6.87 -4.85 -14.15
C ILE A 142 6.67 -6.35 -14.03
N ILE A 143 7.41 -7.00 -13.13
CA ILE A 143 7.28 -8.44 -12.85
C ILE A 143 6.61 -8.60 -11.48
N GLY A 144 5.45 -9.24 -11.47
CA GLY A 144 4.59 -9.42 -10.31
C GLY A 144 3.50 -8.35 -10.21
N GLY A 145 2.25 -8.79 -10.12
CA GLY A 145 1.03 -8.00 -9.97
C GLY A 145 0.54 -7.88 -8.53
N GLY A 146 1.44 -7.99 -7.54
CA GLY A 146 1.15 -7.69 -6.14
C GLY A 146 1.04 -6.18 -5.85
N PRO A 147 0.88 -5.77 -4.58
CA PRO A 147 0.66 -4.36 -4.21
C PRO A 147 1.68 -3.38 -4.76
N GLY A 148 2.97 -3.73 -4.78
CA GLY A 148 3.99 -2.88 -5.40
C GLY A 148 3.83 -2.79 -6.92
N GLY A 149 3.55 -3.92 -7.57
CA GLY A 149 3.49 -4.02 -9.02
C GLY A 149 2.26 -3.35 -9.63
N TYR A 150 1.05 -3.70 -9.19
CA TYR A 150 -0.16 -3.13 -9.78
C TYR A 150 -0.27 -1.62 -9.51
N VAL A 151 0.22 -1.13 -8.36
CA VAL A 151 0.23 0.31 -8.06
C VAL A 151 1.21 1.05 -8.95
N ALA A 152 2.43 0.53 -9.11
CA ALA A 152 3.41 1.10 -10.02
C ALA A 152 2.89 1.12 -11.46
N ALA A 153 2.25 0.03 -11.89
CA ALA A 153 1.69 -0.08 -13.23
C ALA A 153 0.54 0.90 -13.48
N ILE A 154 -0.43 0.98 -12.56
CA ILE A 154 -1.53 1.96 -12.65
C ILE A 154 -0.95 3.38 -12.72
N ARG A 155 0.05 3.70 -11.89
CA ARG A 155 0.65 5.03 -11.90
C ARG A 155 1.40 5.32 -13.19
N ALA A 156 2.14 4.35 -13.71
CA ALA A 156 2.83 4.49 -14.99
C ALA A 156 1.84 4.70 -16.15
N GLY A 157 0.73 3.96 -16.16
CA GLY A 157 -0.37 4.15 -17.13
C GLY A 157 -1.04 5.53 -17.01
N GLN A 158 -1.25 6.04 -15.80
CA GLN A 158 -1.74 7.41 -15.59
C GLN A 158 -0.79 8.49 -16.12
N LEU A 159 0.52 8.23 -16.10
CA LEU A 159 1.56 9.11 -16.64
C LEU A 159 1.78 8.90 -18.15
N GLY A 160 1.00 8.03 -18.79
CA GLY A 160 1.12 7.73 -20.22
C GLY A 160 2.39 6.95 -20.59
N ILE A 161 3.04 6.30 -19.62
CA ILE A 161 4.24 5.48 -19.87
C ILE A 161 3.78 4.11 -20.40
N PRO A 162 4.23 3.70 -21.60
CA PRO A 162 3.97 2.35 -22.10
C PRO A 162 4.46 1.32 -21.09
N THR A 163 3.53 0.55 -20.54
CA THR A 163 3.79 -0.35 -19.40
C THR A 163 3.21 -1.73 -19.66
N VAL A 164 4.04 -2.74 -19.44
CA VAL A 164 3.66 -4.16 -19.43
C VAL A 164 3.86 -4.68 -18.01
N LEU A 165 2.85 -5.34 -17.46
CA LEU A 165 2.91 -6.03 -16.16
C LEU A 165 2.77 -7.53 -16.41
N VAL A 166 3.74 -8.30 -15.93
CA VAL A 166 3.74 -9.78 -16.01
C VAL A 166 3.30 -10.33 -14.66
N GLU A 167 2.25 -11.14 -14.62
CA GLU A 167 1.75 -11.83 -13.43
C GLU A 167 1.52 -13.31 -13.73
N GLY A 168 2.23 -14.19 -13.02
CA GLY A 168 2.15 -15.63 -13.27
C GLY A 168 0.97 -16.32 -12.59
N GLN A 169 0.26 -15.64 -11.70
CA GLN A 169 -0.88 -16.16 -10.94
C GLN A 169 -2.05 -15.15 -11.00
N ALA A 170 -2.51 -14.64 -9.86
CA ALA A 170 -3.61 -13.70 -9.76
C ALA A 170 -3.11 -12.30 -9.39
N LEU A 171 -3.68 -11.28 -10.05
CA LEU A 171 -3.49 -9.89 -9.69
C LEU A 171 -3.85 -9.64 -8.21
N GLY A 172 -3.17 -8.68 -7.60
CA GLY A 172 -3.29 -8.40 -6.16
C GLY A 172 -2.27 -9.13 -5.30
N GLY A 173 -1.60 -10.16 -5.84
CA GLY A 173 -0.54 -10.93 -5.18
C GLY A 173 -0.98 -11.54 -3.84
N THR A 174 0.00 -11.82 -2.96
CA THR A 174 -0.26 -12.44 -1.65
C THR A 174 -1.26 -11.64 -0.82
N CYS A 175 -1.15 -10.31 -0.84
CA CYS A 175 -1.95 -9.43 0.01
C CYS A 175 -3.46 -9.62 -0.21
N LEU A 176 -3.90 -9.56 -1.48
CA LEU A 176 -5.33 -9.70 -1.83
C LEU A 176 -5.79 -11.16 -1.80
N ASN A 177 -4.98 -12.10 -2.32
CA ASN A 177 -5.46 -13.44 -2.59
C ASN A 177 -5.41 -14.37 -1.37
N ILE A 178 -4.32 -14.35 -0.59
CA ILE A 178 -4.04 -15.37 0.43
C ILE A 178 -3.39 -14.81 1.72
N GLY A 179 -3.43 -13.50 1.91
CA GLY A 179 -2.72 -12.83 2.99
C GLY A 179 -3.60 -11.83 3.72
N CYS A 180 -3.15 -10.58 3.74
CA CYS A 180 -3.72 -9.51 4.54
C CYS A 180 -5.25 -9.40 4.48
N ILE A 181 -5.83 -9.56 3.29
CA ILE A 181 -7.26 -9.38 3.03
C ILE A 181 -8.08 -10.55 3.57
N PRO A 182 -7.85 -11.81 3.14
CA PRO A 182 -8.61 -12.94 3.66
C PRO A 182 -8.40 -13.12 5.17
N SER A 183 -7.19 -12.86 5.70
CA SER A 183 -6.95 -12.94 7.15
C SER A 183 -7.77 -11.90 7.92
N LYS A 184 -7.82 -10.65 7.47
CA LYS A 184 -8.61 -9.60 8.16
C LYS A 184 -10.11 -9.85 8.06
N ALA A 185 -10.58 -10.36 6.93
CA ALA A 185 -11.98 -10.73 6.76
C ALA A 185 -12.39 -11.82 7.78
N LEU A 186 -11.58 -12.86 7.96
CA LEU A 186 -11.87 -13.92 8.93
C LEU A 186 -11.74 -13.45 10.38
N ILE A 187 -10.75 -12.60 10.69
CA ILE A 187 -10.65 -11.96 12.02
C ILE A 187 -11.92 -11.17 12.33
N HIS A 188 -12.47 -10.45 11.33
CA HIS A 188 -13.72 -9.73 11.52
C HIS A 188 -14.89 -10.67 11.84
N VAL A 189 -15.04 -11.78 11.09
CA VAL A 189 -16.06 -12.80 11.40
C VAL A 189 -15.89 -13.35 12.82
N ALA A 190 -14.66 -13.68 13.21
CA ALA A 190 -14.37 -14.19 14.54
C ALA A 190 -14.73 -13.18 15.64
N GLU A 191 -14.42 -11.90 15.44
CA GLU A 191 -14.77 -10.84 16.38
C GLU A 191 -16.30 -10.69 16.50
N GLN A 192 -17.04 -10.65 15.39
CA GLN A 192 -18.49 -10.55 15.42
C GLN A 192 -19.13 -11.75 16.14
N PHE A 193 -18.65 -12.96 15.87
CA PHE A 193 -19.13 -14.16 16.53
C PHE A 193 -18.79 -14.14 18.03
N HIS A 194 -17.57 -13.74 18.41
CA HIS A 194 -17.16 -13.63 19.81
C HIS A 194 -18.02 -12.63 20.59
N GLN A 195 -18.25 -11.44 20.02
CA GLN A 195 -19.15 -10.43 20.60
C GLN A 195 -20.56 -11.00 20.77
N THR A 196 -21.08 -11.72 19.78
CA THR A 196 -22.41 -12.34 19.87
C THR A 196 -22.48 -13.38 20.99
N CYS A 197 -21.43 -14.19 21.17
CA CYS A 197 -21.32 -15.12 22.30
C CYS A 197 -21.27 -14.42 23.66
N GLN A 198 -20.61 -13.27 23.78
CA GLN A 198 -20.60 -12.53 25.05
C GLN A 198 -22.01 -12.04 25.42
N HIS A 199 -22.78 -11.55 24.44
CA HIS A 199 -24.16 -11.11 24.65
C HIS A 199 -25.14 -12.26 24.99
N SER A 200 -24.81 -13.51 24.68
CA SER A 200 -25.63 -14.67 25.08
C SER A 200 -25.42 -15.10 26.52
N GLN A 201 -24.28 -14.77 27.14
CA GLN A 201 -23.96 -15.14 28.52
C GLN A 201 -24.38 -14.08 29.54
N HIS A 202 -23.91 -12.84 29.37
CA HIS A 202 -24.19 -11.74 30.31
C HIS A 202 -24.11 -10.40 29.57
N SER A 203 -25.24 -9.71 29.44
CA SER A 203 -25.33 -8.40 28.79
C SER A 203 -25.97 -7.39 29.74
N SER A 204 -25.20 -6.38 30.14
CA SER A 204 -25.71 -5.21 30.88
C SER A 204 -26.53 -4.25 30.00
N LEU A 205 -26.48 -4.45 28.68
CA LEU A 205 -27.19 -3.65 27.69
C LEU A 205 -28.65 -4.08 27.48
N GLY A 206 -29.10 -5.14 28.17
CA GLY A 206 -30.45 -5.71 28.02
C GLY A 206 -30.66 -6.57 26.77
N ILE A 207 -29.63 -6.70 25.92
CA ILE A 207 -29.65 -7.55 24.72
C ILE A 207 -29.54 -9.02 25.14
N LYS A 208 -30.46 -9.87 24.67
CA LYS A 208 -30.45 -11.31 24.91
C LYS A 208 -30.35 -12.04 23.58
N VAL A 209 -29.38 -12.95 23.47
CA VAL A 209 -29.17 -13.77 22.27
C VAL A 209 -29.20 -15.24 22.68
N GLN A 210 -29.88 -16.07 21.91
CA GLN A 210 -29.82 -17.53 22.07
C GLN A 210 -28.45 -18.04 21.58
N ALA A 211 -28.04 -19.25 21.98
CA ALA A 211 -26.71 -19.81 21.69
C ALA A 211 -26.34 -19.67 20.19
N PRO A 212 -25.41 -18.75 19.84
CA PRO A 212 -25.13 -18.46 18.43
C PRO A 212 -24.32 -19.59 17.80
N SER A 213 -24.58 -19.85 16.52
CA SER A 213 -23.81 -20.79 15.70
C SER A 213 -23.06 -20.04 14.59
N LEU A 214 -21.96 -20.64 14.12
CA LEU A 214 -21.14 -20.08 13.06
C LEU A 214 -20.99 -21.10 11.93
N ASP A 215 -21.48 -20.74 10.74
CA ASP A 215 -21.18 -21.46 9.51
C ASP A 215 -19.88 -20.91 8.90
N ILE A 216 -18.79 -21.67 9.08
CA ILE A 216 -17.48 -21.32 8.54
C ILE A 216 -17.49 -21.38 7.01
N THR A 217 -18.25 -22.29 6.41
CA THR A 217 -18.31 -22.44 4.94
C THR A 217 -18.89 -21.18 4.31
N GLN A 218 -19.99 -20.67 4.86
CA GLN A 218 -20.58 -19.41 4.43
C GLN A 218 -19.64 -18.21 4.65
N SER A 219 -18.90 -18.21 5.78
CA SER A 219 -17.93 -17.16 6.10
C SER A 219 -16.75 -17.14 5.12
N VAL A 220 -16.27 -18.32 4.70
CA VAL A 220 -15.22 -18.47 3.68
C VAL A 220 -15.73 -18.01 2.33
N ALA A 221 -16.94 -18.40 1.93
CA ALA A 221 -17.55 -17.95 0.66
C ALA A 221 -17.72 -16.43 0.61
N TRP A 222 -18.15 -15.80 1.72
CA TRP A 222 -18.23 -14.34 1.83
C TRP A 222 -16.85 -13.68 1.67
N LYS A 223 -15.83 -14.22 2.35
CA LYS A 223 -14.44 -13.76 2.22
C LYS A 223 -13.95 -13.86 0.78
N ASP A 224 -14.22 -14.96 0.09
CA ASP A 224 -13.81 -15.17 -1.30
C ASP A 224 -14.48 -14.15 -2.23
N GLY A 225 -15.76 -13.86 -2.05
CA GLY A 225 -16.44 -12.79 -2.80
C GLY A 225 -15.81 -11.41 -2.59
N ILE A 226 -15.21 -11.15 -1.43
CA ILE A 226 -14.45 -9.92 -1.22
C ILE A 226 -13.15 -9.94 -2.02
N VAL A 227 -12.37 -11.04 -1.96
CA VAL A 227 -11.15 -11.20 -2.75
C VAL A 227 -11.44 -10.97 -4.24
N ASP A 228 -12.47 -11.61 -4.78
CA ASP A 228 -12.89 -11.50 -6.18
C ASP A 228 -13.20 -10.07 -6.61
N ARG A 229 -13.96 -9.34 -5.78
CA ARG A 229 -14.30 -7.94 -6.07
C ARG A 229 -13.05 -7.06 -6.17
N LEU A 230 -12.05 -7.32 -5.34
CA LEU A 230 -10.86 -6.50 -5.24
C LEU A 230 -9.87 -6.80 -6.36
N THR A 231 -9.63 -8.08 -6.65
CA THR A 231 -8.78 -8.49 -7.78
C THR A 231 -9.38 -8.03 -9.11
N SER A 232 -10.70 -8.14 -9.27
CA SER A 232 -11.42 -7.59 -10.43
C SER A 232 -11.31 -6.06 -10.52
N GLY A 233 -11.39 -5.36 -9.39
CA GLY A 233 -11.18 -3.91 -9.33
C GLY A 233 -9.77 -3.49 -9.77
N VAL A 234 -8.74 -4.24 -9.37
CA VAL A 234 -7.36 -4.02 -9.82
C VAL A 234 -7.24 -4.23 -11.33
N ALA A 235 -7.80 -5.31 -11.86
CA ALA A 235 -7.80 -5.60 -13.29
C ALA A 235 -8.49 -4.48 -14.09
N ALA A 236 -9.63 -3.99 -13.62
CA ALA A 236 -10.36 -2.89 -14.23
C ALA A 236 -9.52 -1.59 -14.26
N LEU A 237 -8.80 -1.28 -13.17
CA LEU A 237 -7.94 -0.10 -13.10
C LEU A 237 -6.73 -0.19 -14.03
N LEU A 238 -6.07 -1.34 -14.10
CA LEU A 238 -4.96 -1.57 -15.03
C LEU A 238 -5.41 -1.39 -16.49
N LYS A 239 -6.55 -1.99 -16.85
CA LYS A 239 -7.17 -1.83 -18.18
C LYS A 239 -7.54 -0.37 -18.47
N LYS A 240 -8.16 0.32 -17.51
CA LYS A 240 -8.54 1.74 -17.63
C LYS A 240 -7.35 2.65 -17.95
N HIS A 241 -6.18 2.33 -17.41
CA HIS A 241 -4.96 3.11 -17.59
C HIS A 241 -4.03 2.55 -18.68
N GLY A 242 -4.52 1.65 -19.54
CA GLY A 242 -3.79 1.17 -20.71
C GLY A 242 -2.57 0.31 -20.39
N VAL A 243 -2.51 -0.30 -19.20
CA VAL A 243 -1.45 -1.27 -18.87
C VAL A 243 -1.76 -2.60 -19.54
N THR A 244 -0.80 -3.13 -20.29
CA THR A 244 -0.88 -4.51 -20.79
C THR A 244 -0.50 -5.48 -19.67
N VAL A 245 -1.42 -6.38 -19.30
CA VAL A 245 -1.16 -7.44 -18.32
C VAL A 245 -0.97 -8.77 -19.06
N ILE A 246 0.06 -9.53 -18.70
CA ILE A 246 0.43 -10.82 -19.30
C ILE A 246 0.63 -11.85 -18.21
#